data_AF-A0A850RGM4-F1
#
_entry.id   AF-A0A850RGM4-F1
#
_cell.length_a   1.000
_cell.length_b   1.000
_cell.length_c   1.000
_cell.angle_alpha   90.00
_cell.angle_beta   90.00
_cell.angle_gamma   90.00
#
_symmetry.space_group_name_H-M   'P 1'
#
loop_
_entity.id
_entity.type
_entity.pdbx_description
1 polymer ?
#
loop_
_entity_poly.entity_id
_entity_poly.type
_entity_poly.pdbx_seq_one_letter_code
_entity_poly.pdbx_strand_id
1 'polypeptide(L)'
;MILHATPVFPLCHPEPVARSIVWDSFSLLDSLARPGAYWILTCTCGIADDAGLEVPIFVSHPDRQRIVWELDLKGLAPALEDRLTGTEGFLRLTFARDEYASDLRALIGELRECASNPVTIEALSETDGVEGLQEDYSHLASFQVEELEPSIGGMALERLLDLDPETLPQPAPLWPPGTLIEFGFFPVHNGHELMRVNGEVPWPSSWTPHHFTRWEAWSAFHRWLGLLSRGFWLGHHGCIVPPEREQNRFFLLHEADRARCHAAGRHLAEVVQRGYAEGETAPGVMARYVECPLAVA
;
A
#
# COMPACT_ATOMS: atom_id res chain seq x y z
N MET A 1 -12.93 -24.35 -4.94
CA MET A 1 -11.53 -24.09 -5.39
C MET A 1 -11.25 -22.60 -5.28
N ILE A 2 -10.06 -22.22 -4.79
CA ILE A 2 -9.67 -20.82 -4.61
C ILE A 2 -8.75 -20.41 -5.76
N LEU A 3 -9.01 -19.26 -6.37
CA LEU A 3 -8.18 -18.66 -7.41
C LEU A 3 -7.35 -17.53 -6.79
N HIS A 4 -6.09 -17.42 -7.21
CA HIS A 4 -5.18 -16.33 -6.85
C HIS A 4 -4.27 -15.97 -8.02
N ALA A 5 -3.74 -14.74 -8.03
CA ALA A 5 -2.76 -14.29 -9.01
C ALA A 5 -1.37 -14.26 -8.40
N THR A 6 -0.41 -14.95 -9.01
CA THR A 6 0.95 -15.10 -8.49
C THR A 6 1.85 -13.94 -8.93
N PRO A 7 2.62 -13.31 -8.00
CA PRO A 7 3.52 -12.24 -8.35
C PRO A 7 4.77 -12.70 -9.09
N VAL A 8 5.03 -12.05 -10.22
CA VAL A 8 6.23 -12.24 -11.04
C VAL A 8 6.74 -10.88 -11.49
N PHE A 9 7.92 -10.50 -11.01
CA PHE A 9 8.60 -9.26 -11.39
C PHE A 9 10.10 -9.37 -11.08
N PRO A 10 10.95 -8.48 -11.64
CA PRO A 10 12.39 -8.51 -11.36
C PRO A 10 12.69 -8.40 -9.86
N LEU A 11 13.51 -9.32 -9.35
CA LEU A 11 13.89 -9.41 -7.93
C LEU A 11 12.75 -9.84 -6.97
N CYS A 12 11.66 -10.38 -7.49
CA CYS A 12 10.66 -11.09 -6.69
C CYS A 12 11.26 -12.40 -6.14
N HIS A 13 10.83 -12.78 -4.93
CA HIS A 13 11.15 -14.10 -4.38
C HIS A 13 10.68 -15.21 -5.35
N PRO A 14 11.45 -16.30 -5.58
CA PRO A 14 11.10 -17.35 -6.54
C PRO A 14 9.83 -18.15 -6.17
N GLU A 15 9.47 -18.19 -4.89
CA GLU A 15 8.31 -18.91 -4.36
C GLU A 15 7.44 -17.98 -3.51
N PRO A 16 6.72 -17.01 -4.09
CA PRO A 16 5.94 -16.05 -3.31
C PRO A 16 4.71 -16.71 -2.67
N VAL A 17 4.07 -17.66 -3.37
CA VAL A 17 2.88 -18.39 -2.88
C VAL A 17 3.20 -19.26 -1.67
N ALA A 18 4.39 -19.89 -1.61
CA ALA A 18 4.85 -20.63 -0.44
C ALA A 18 4.98 -19.73 0.81
N ARG A 19 5.13 -18.42 0.60
CA ARG A 19 5.14 -17.38 1.65
C ARG A 19 3.78 -16.71 1.83
N SER A 20 2.73 -17.28 1.23
CA SER A 20 1.36 -16.74 1.19
C SER A 20 1.24 -15.37 0.51
N ILE A 21 2.19 -14.97 -0.34
CA ILE A 21 2.20 -13.67 -1.01
C ILE A 21 1.59 -13.79 -2.40
N VAL A 22 0.58 -12.96 -2.67
CA VAL A 22 -0.17 -12.91 -3.94
C VAL A 22 -0.31 -11.47 -4.43
N TRP A 23 -0.69 -11.31 -5.70
CA TRP A 23 -1.14 -10.01 -6.22
C TRP A 23 -2.54 -9.67 -5.70
N ASP A 24 -2.72 -8.46 -5.19
CA ASP A 24 -4.03 -7.83 -5.11
C ASP A 24 -4.37 -7.20 -6.48
N SER A 25 -5.19 -7.93 -7.24
CA SER A 25 -5.61 -7.53 -8.60
C SER A 25 -6.38 -6.21 -8.62
N PHE A 26 -7.11 -5.88 -7.55
CA PHE A 26 -7.85 -4.62 -7.47
C PHE A 26 -6.93 -3.46 -7.12
N SER A 27 -5.98 -3.65 -6.20
CA SER A 27 -4.94 -2.65 -5.92
C SER A 27 -4.07 -2.37 -7.15
N LEU A 28 -3.78 -3.39 -7.98
CA LEU A 28 -3.11 -3.23 -9.26
C LEU A 28 -3.89 -2.33 -10.23
N LEU A 29 -5.20 -2.56 -10.39
CA LEU A 29 -6.10 -1.73 -11.19
C LEU A 29 -6.18 -0.30 -10.66
N ASP A 30 -6.30 -0.12 -9.34
CA ASP A 30 -6.37 1.21 -8.73
C ASP A 30 -5.07 1.99 -8.93
N SER A 31 -3.93 1.31 -8.91
CA SER A 31 -2.61 1.92 -9.15
C SER A 31 -2.38 2.36 -10.61
N LEU A 32 -3.09 1.76 -11.58
CA LEU A 32 -3.16 2.26 -12.96
C LEU A 32 -3.91 3.60 -13.01
N ALA A 33 -5.00 3.70 -12.25
CA ALA A 33 -5.89 4.86 -12.26
C ALA A 33 -5.24 6.06 -11.58
N ARG A 34 -4.67 5.85 -10.40
CA ARG A 34 -4.25 6.93 -9.51
C ARG A 34 -2.88 6.64 -8.88
N PRO A 35 -2.04 7.66 -8.65
CA PRO A 35 -0.84 7.50 -7.84
C PRO A 35 -1.16 7.49 -6.34
N GLY A 36 -0.33 6.87 -5.52
CA GLY A 36 -0.57 6.68 -4.09
C GLY A 36 0.21 5.49 -3.54
N ALA A 37 -0.15 5.02 -2.34
CA ALA A 37 0.44 3.83 -1.75
C ALA A 37 -0.58 2.68 -1.73
N TYR A 38 -0.18 1.53 -2.30
CA TYR A 38 -1.05 0.40 -2.56
C TYR A 38 -0.47 -0.91 -2.02
N TRP A 39 -1.34 -1.75 -1.45
CA TRP A 39 -1.02 -3.14 -1.08
C TRP A 39 -1.13 -4.05 -2.31
N ILE A 40 -0.38 -3.71 -3.36
CA ILE A 40 -0.31 -4.50 -4.60
C ILE A 40 0.16 -5.93 -4.31
N LEU A 41 1.11 -6.09 -3.37
CA LEU A 41 1.49 -7.36 -2.78
C LEU A 41 0.77 -7.50 -1.44
N THR A 42 0.13 -8.65 -1.20
CA THR A 42 -0.57 -8.93 0.05
C THR A 42 -0.55 -10.42 0.37
N CYS A 43 -1.03 -10.78 1.57
CA CYS A 43 -1.24 -12.16 1.95
C CYS A 43 -2.46 -12.75 1.22
N THR A 44 -2.54 -14.07 1.07
CA THR A 44 -3.73 -14.75 0.53
C THR A 44 -5.01 -14.40 1.27
N CYS A 45 -4.95 -14.13 2.58
CA CYS A 45 -6.11 -13.67 3.37
C CYS A 45 -6.47 -12.18 3.15
N GLY A 46 -5.71 -11.44 2.35
CA GLY A 46 -5.84 -10.01 2.12
C GLY A 46 -5.20 -9.10 3.18
N ILE A 47 -4.60 -9.65 4.24
CA ILE A 47 -3.92 -8.88 5.28
C ILE A 47 -2.41 -8.97 5.07
N ALA A 48 -1.80 -7.92 4.52
CA ALA A 48 -0.37 -7.89 4.16
C ALA A 48 0.57 -8.27 5.33
N ASP A 49 0.25 -7.82 6.54
CA ASP A 49 1.01 -8.11 7.77
C ASP A 49 1.14 -9.62 8.05
N ASP A 50 0.14 -10.45 7.68
CA ASP A 50 0.17 -11.90 7.89
C ASP A 50 1.24 -12.60 7.04
N ALA A 51 1.65 -11.97 5.93
CA ALA A 51 2.78 -12.40 5.10
C ALA A 51 4.10 -11.66 5.45
N GLY A 52 4.12 -10.87 6.53
CA GLY A 52 5.27 -10.06 6.94
C GLY A 52 5.54 -8.85 6.04
N LEU A 53 4.56 -8.40 5.26
CA LEU A 53 4.67 -7.22 4.41
C LEU A 53 4.26 -5.99 5.24
N GLU A 54 5.25 -5.22 5.70
CA GLU A 54 5.04 -4.13 6.66
C GLU A 54 4.68 -2.79 5.99
N VAL A 55 4.89 -2.68 4.67
CA VAL A 55 4.78 -1.41 3.94
C VAL A 55 4.19 -1.60 2.54
N PRO A 56 3.36 -0.66 2.06
CA PRO A 56 2.79 -0.70 0.72
C PRO A 56 3.83 -0.35 -0.34
N ILE A 57 3.47 -0.60 -1.60
CA ILE A 57 4.22 -0.13 -2.76
C ILE A 57 3.78 1.32 -3.07
N PHE A 58 4.76 2.21 -3.23
CA PHE A 58 4.51 3.61 -3.59
C PHE A 58 4.48 3.79 -5.09
N VAL A 59 3.37 4.30 -5.61
CA VAL A 59 3.10 4.44 -7.04
C VAL A 59 2.99 5.91 -7.42
N SER A 60 3.68 6.29 -8.49
CA SER A 60 3.65 7.64 -9.07
C SER A 60 3.40 7.59 -10.57
N HIS A 61 2.79 8.63 -11.12
CA HIS A 61 2.63 8.83 -12.57
C HIS A 61 3.43 10.08 -12.99
N PRO A 62 4.76 9.95 -13.24
CA PRO A 62 5.63 11.09 -13.52
C PRO A 62 5.28 11.81 -14.84
N ASP A 63 4.57 11.13 -15.73
CA ASP A 63 3.96 11.66 -16.94
C ASP A 63 2.85 10.71 -17.41
N ARG A 64 2.27 11.00 -18.59
CA ARG A 64 1.20 10.19 -19.20
C ARG A 64 1.65 8.81 -19.67
N GLN A 65 2.94 8.60 -19.87
CA GLN A 65 3.47 7.40 -20.51
C GLN A 65 4.08 6.41 -19.53
N ARG A 66 4.26 6.78 -18.26
CA ARG A 66 4.99 5.96 -17.30
C ARG A 66 4.25 5.78 -15.99
N ILE A 67 4.37 4.56 -15.46
CA ILE A 67 4.03 4.22 -14.07
C ILE A 67 5.32 3.80 -13.39
N VAL A 68 5.53 4.28 -12.17
CA VAL A 68 6.72 3.93 -11.38
C VAL A 68 6.28 3.39 -10.04
N TRP A 69 6.84 2.25 -9.67
CA TRP A 69 6.71 1.65 -8.34
C TRP A 69 8.01 1.82 -7.57
N GLU A 70 7.89 2.16 -6.29
CA GLU A 70 9.00 2.14 -5.33
C GLU A 70 8.66 1.16 -4.21
N LEU A 71 9.48 0.12 -4.08
CA LEU A 71 9.33 -0.97 -3.12
C LEU A 71 10.39 -0.78 -2.03
N ASP A 72 9.98 -0.57 -0.79
CA ASP A 72 10.91 -0.52 0.35
C ASP A 72 11.55 -1.91 0.55
N LEU A 73 12.88 -1.96 0.56
CA LEU A 73 13.60 -3.24 0.62
C LEU A 73 13.42 -3.97 1.95
N LYS A 74 13.19 -3.23 3.04
CA LYS A 74 13.09 -3.79 4.37
C LYS A 74 11.68 -4.33 4.66
N GLY A 75 10.66 -3.50 4.49
CA GLY A 75 9.28 -3.81 4.79
C GLY A 75 8.61 -4.72 3.76
N LEU A 76 9.19 -4.87 2.56
CA LEU A 76 8.77 -5.87 1.58
C LEU A 76 9.76 -7.05 1.47
N ALA A 77 10.71 -7.19 2.40
CA ALA A 77 11.73 -8.22 2.35
C ALA A 77 11.18 -9.65 2.11
N PRO A 78 10.03 -10.07 2.68
CA PRO A 78 9.48 -11.41 2.41
C PRO A 78 9.11 -11.66 0.95
N ALA A 79 8.78 -10.62 0.18
CA ALA A 79 8.40 -10.72 -1.24
C ALA A 79 9.58 -10.60 -2.21
N LEU A 80 10.77 -10.27 -1.71
CA LEU A 80 11.96 -9.99 -2.53
C LEU A 80 12.96 -11.15 -2.48
N GLU A 81 13.85 -11.21 -3.45
CA GLU A 81 14.94 -12.18 -3.45
C GLU A 81 15.82 -12.04 -2.19
N ASP A 82 16.20 -13.17 -1.59
CA ASP A 82 16.95 -13.22 -0.33
C ASP A 82 18.28 -12.43 -0.38
N ARG A 83 18.88 -12.25 -1.57
CA ARG A 83 20.11 -11.45 -1.74
C ARG A 83 19.96 -9.97 -1.40
N LEU A 84 18.72 -9.46 -1.31
CA LEU A 84 18.42 -8.09 -0.95
C LEU A 84 18.22 -7.93 0.57
N THR A 85 18.15 -9.03 1.33
CA THR A 85 17.95 -9.02 2.78
C THR A 85 19.02 -8.18 3.48
N GLY A 86 18.58 -7.29 4.38
CA GLY A 86 19.46 -6.40 5.14
C GLY A 86 19.95 -5.16 4.37
N THR A 87 19.49 -4.97 3.13
CA THR A 87 19.77 -3.76 2.36
C THR A 87 18.79 -2.65 2.75
N GLU A 88 19.29 -1.43 2.93
CA GLU A 88 18.45 -0.24 3.13
C GLU A 88 18.14 0.45 1.80
N GLY A 89 16.97 1.09 1.71
CA GLY A 89 16.53 1.85 0.54
C GLY A 89 15.35 1.18 -0.16
N PHE A 90 15.25 1.37 -1.46
CA PHE A 90 14.12 0.91 -2.27
C PHE A 90 14.54 0.38 -3.63
N LEU A 91 13.74 -0.53 -4.17
CA LEU A 91 13.76 -0.92 -5.57
C LEU A 91 12.81 -0.02 -6.36
N ARG A 92 13.23 0.45 -7.54
CA ARG A 92 12.38 1.19 -8.46
C ARG A 92 12.09 0.38 -9.72
N LEU A 93 10.81 0.10 -9.96
CA LEU A 93 10.34 -0.49 -11.21
C LEU A 93 9.65 0.60 -12.04
N THR A 94 9.92 0.66 -13.33
CA THR A 94 9.34 1.65 -14.24
C THR A 94 8.71 0.93 -15.41
N PHE A 95 7.45 1.25 -15.68
CA PHE A 95 6.63 0.61 -16.68
C PHE A 95 6.18 1.63 -17.71
N ALA A 96 6.13 1.22 -18.98
CA ALA A 96 5.36 1.94 -19.98
C ALA A 96 3.87 1.76 -19.64
N ARG A 97 3.11 2.85 -19.61
CA ARG A 97 1.71 2.85 -19.16
C ARG A 97 0.83 1.98 -20.05
N ASP A 98 1.06 2.02 -21.36
CA ASP A 98 0.26 1.26 -22.33
C ASP A 98 0.52 -0.25 -22.19
N GLU A 99 1.77 -0.66 -21.96
CA GLU A 99 2.15 -2.06 -21.71
C GLU A 99 1.56 -2.53 -20.38
N TYR A 100 1.75 -1.75 -19.30
CA TYR A 100 1.18 -2.05 -17.99
C TYR A 100 -0.35 -2.19 -18.04
N ALA A 101 -1.04 -1.30 -18.77
CA ALA A 101 -2.48 -1.40 -18.97
C ALA A 101 -2.86 -2.66 -19.77
N SER A 102 -2.09 -2.99 -20.82
CA SER A 102 -2.31 -4.22 -21.60
C SER A 102 -2.18 -5.48 -20.74
N ASP A 103 -1.13 -5.55 -19.92
CA ASP A 103 -0.86 -6.69 -19.04
C ASP A 103 -1.96 -6.84 -17.99
N LEU A 104 -2.49 -5.73 -17.46
CA LEU A 104 -3.65 -5.78 -16.56
C LEU A 104 -4.92 -6.25 -17.26
N ARG A 105 -5.18 -5.88 -18.52
CA ARG A 105 -6.33 -6.44 -19.26
C ARG A 105 -6.18 -7.95 -19.43
N ALA A 106 -4.99 -8.41 -19.79
CA ALA A 106 -4.70 -9.83 -19.94
C ALA A 106 -4.91 -10.60 -18.63
N LEU A 107 -4.32 -10.12 -17.52
CA LEU A 107 -4.49 -10.70 -16.19
C LEU A 107 -5.98 -10.81 -15.80
N ILE A 108 -6.74 -9.71 -15.92
CA ILE A 108 -8.17 -9.71 -15.56
C ILE A 108 -8.98 -10.61 -16.49
N GLY A 109 -8.64 -10.64 -17.79
CA GLY A 109 -9.25 -11.54 -18.76
C GLY A 109 -9.06 -13.01 -18.40
N GLU A 110 -7.83 -13.42 -18.11
CA GLU A 110 -7.49 -14.78 -17.69
C GLU A 110 -8.18 -15.18 -16.39
N LEU A 111 -8.14 -14.31 -15.36
CA LEU A 111 -8.83 -14.56 -14.10
C LEU A 111 -10.34 -14.74 -14.31
N ARG A 112 -10.97 -13.91 -15.15
CA ARG A 112 -12.40 -14.04 -15.48
C ARG A 112 -12.71 -15.32 -16.25
N GLU A 113 -11.85 -15.72 -17.18
CA GLU A 113 -12.01 -16.95 -17.95
C GLU A 113 -11.98 -18.17 -17.04
N CYS A 114 -11.01 -18.23 -16.13
CA CYS A 114 -10.90 -19.25 -15.09
C CYS A 114 -12.10 -19.24 -14.13
N ALA A 115 -12.59 -18.06 -13.76
CA ALA A 115 -13.75 -17.91 -12.88
C ALA A 115 -15.08 -18.33 -13.53
N SER A 116 -15.24 -18.07 -14.83
CA SER A 116 -16.51 -18.25 -15.54
C SER A 116 -16.73 -19.67 -16.05
N ASN A 117 -15.65 -20.43 -16.26
CA ASN A 117 -15.71 -21.76 -16.86
C ASN A 117 -15.17 -22.82 -15.90
N PRO A 118 -15.78 -24.02 -15.84
CA PRO A 118 -15.16 -25.14 -15.16
C PRO A 118 -13.79 -25.44 -15.77
N VAL A 119 -12.76 -25.48 -14.93
CA VAL A 119 -11.38 -25.72 -15.35
C VAL A 119 -11.08 -27.21 -15.22
N THR A 120 -10.56 -27.85 -16.28
CA THR A 120 -10.16 -29.25 -16.20
C THR A 120 -8.77 -29.40 -15.58
N ILE A 121 -8.47 -30.57 -15.02
CA ILE A 121 -7.15 -30.88 -14.47
C ILE A 121 -6.05 -30.66 -15.53
N GLU A 122 -6.31 -31.01 -16.79
CA GLU A 122 -5.33 -30.88 -17.88
C GLU A 122 -5.02 -29.41 -18.19
N ALA A 123 -6.03 -28.54 -18.13
CA ALA A 123 -5.87 -27.10 -18.33
C ALA A 123 -5.07 -26.44 -17.21
N LEU A 124 -5.03 -27.06 -16.03
CA LEU A 124 -4.27 -26.57 -14.89
C LEU A 124 -2.80 -26.97 -14.92
N SER A 125 -2.32 -27.79 -15.87
CA SER A 125 -0.99 -28.44 -15.84
C SER A 125 0.24 -27.55 -15.57
N GLU A 126 0.16 -26.23 -15.80
CA GLU A 126 1.22 -25.25 -15.50
C GLU A 126 0.97 -24.43 -14.21
N THR A 127 -0.06 -24.77 -13.43
CA THR A 127 -0.44 -24.09 -12.18
C THR A 127 0.23 -24.74 -10.98
N ASP A 128 0.67 -23.95 -10.01
CA ASP A 128 1.17 -24.48 -8.75
C ASP A 128 0.06 -25.24 -7.98
N GLY A 129 0.37 -26.43 -7.47
CA GLY A 129 -0.56 -27.24 -6.65
C GLY A 129 -1.44 -28.25 -7.40
N VAL A 130 -1.26 -28.41 -8.72
CA VAL A 130 -2.01 -29.36 -9.56
C VAL A 130 -1.85 -30.81 -9.10
N GLU A 131 -0.66 -31.19 -8.66
CA GLU A 131 -0.37 -32.55 -8.18
C GLU A 131 -1.27 -32.91 -6.99
N GLY A 132 -1.45 -31.98 -6.03
CA GLY A 132 -2.37 -32.16 -4.91
C GLY A 132 -3.83 -32.23 -5.36
N LEU A 133 -4.23 -31.42 -6.34
CA LEU A 133 -5.59 -31.50 -6.92
C LEU A 133 -5.85 -32.83 -7.62
N GLN A 134 -4.85 -33.36 -8.34
CA GLN A 134 -4.93 -34.67 -8.98
C GLN A 134 -5.05 -35.80 -7.98
N GLU A 135 -4.31 -35.76 -6.86
CA GLU A 135 -4.37 -36.78 -5.82
C GLU A 135 -5.72 -36.74 -5.07
N ASP A 136 -6.09 -35.57 -4.55
CA ASP A 136 -7.25 -35.42 -3.66
C ASP A 136 -8.59 -35.44 -4.43
N TYR A 137 -8.57 -35.03 -5.70
CA TYR A 137 -9.78 -34.86 -6.51
C TYR A 137 -9.73 -35.56 -7.86
N SER A 138 -8.95 -36.64 -7.99
CA SER A 138 -8.87 -37.52 -9.19
C SER A 138 -10.21 -37.97 -9.79
N HIS A 139 -11.29 -37.91 -9.02
CA HIS A 139 -12.64 -38.30 -9.42
C HIS A 139 -13.44 -37.16 -10.09
N LEU A 140 -12.97 -35.92 -10.01
CA LEU A 140 -13.61 -34.76 -10.62
C LEU A 140 -13.06 -34.55 -12.04
N ALA A 141 -13.96 -34.40 -13.01
CA ALA A 141 -13.59 -34.10 -14.40
C ALA A 141 -13.26 -32.60 -14.61
N SER A 142 -13.76 -31.74 -13.74
CA SER A 142 -13.57 -30.29 -13.81
C SER A 142 -13.80 -29.67 -12.43
N PHE A 143 -13.16 -28.53 -12.17
CA PHE A 143 -13.33 -27.72 -10.98
C PHE A 143 -14.01 -26.41 -11.31
N GLN A 144 -14.88 -25.95 -10.41
CA GLN A 144 -15.41 -24.60 -10.46
C GLN A 144 -14.65 -23.73 -9.46
N VAL A 145 -14.23 -22.53 -9.89
CA VAL A 145 -13.73 -21.50 -8.97
C VAL A 145 -14.89 -21.06 -8.09
N GLU A 146 -14.68 -21.13 -6.78
CA GLU A 146 -15.68 -20.75 -5.76
C GLU A 146 -15.32 -19.43 -5.08
N GLU A 147 -14.03 -19.08 -5.09
CA GLU A 147 -13.52 -17.89 -4.43
C GLU A 147 -12.30 -17.33 -5.18
N LEU A 148 -12.18 -16.00 -5.17
CA LEU A 148 -10.99 -15.27 -5.59
C LEU A 148 -10.36 -14.68 -4.34
N GLU A 149 -9.10 -14.99 -4.09
CA GLU A 149 -8.31 -14.39 -3.02
C GLU A 149 -7.23 -13.46 -3.59
N PRO A 150 -6.94 -12.32 -2.95
CA PRO A 150 -7.49 -11.86 -1.67
C PRO A 150 -8.92 -11.26 -1.75
N SER A 151 -9.76 -11.56 -0.76
CA SER A 151 -11.16 -11.14 -0.67
C SER A 151 -11.43 -10.20 0.53
N ILE A 152 -10.78 -9.04 0.54
CA ILE A 152 -10.97 -8.04 1.62
C ILE A 152 -12.40 -7.49 1.56
N GLY A 153 -13.23 -7.88 2.53
CA GLY A 153 -14.64 -7.48 2.61
C GLY A 153 -15.61 -8.38 1.84
N GLY A 154 -15.15 -9.50 1.28
CA GLY A 154 -15.96 -10.44 0.52
C GLY A 154 -16.25 -10.00 -0.91
N MET A 155 -16.88 -10.90 -1.69
CA MET A 155 -17.37 -10.67 -3.04
C MET A 155 -16.29 -10.40 -4.11
N ALA A 156 -15.02 -10.76 -3.87
CA ALA A 156 -13.95 -10.53 -4.84
C ALA A 156 -14.21 -11.24 -6.18
N LEU A 157 -14.72 -12.47 -6.15
CA LEU A 157 -15.05 -13.23 -7.35
C LEU A 157 -16.17 -12.56 -8.17
N GLU A 158 -17.24 -12.13 -7.51
CA GLU A 158 -18.36 -11.43 -8.14
C GLU A 158 -17.91 -10.09 -8.73
N ARG A 159 -17.10 -9.33 -7.99
CA ARG A 159 -16.49 -8.09 -8.50
C ARG A 159 -15.63 -8.34 -9.73
N LEU A 160 -14.83 -9.41 -9.73
CA LEU A 160 -14.05 -9.82 -10.90
C LEU A 160 -14.96 -10.13 -12.10
N LEU A 161 -16.04 -10.86 -11.89
CA LEU A 161 -17.01 -11.24 -12.92
C LEU A 161 -17.86 -10.06 -13.44
N ASP A 162 -17.98 -8.98 -12.67
CA ASP A 162 -18.61 -7.73 -13.09
C ASP A 162 -17.66 -6.75 -13.82
N LEU A 163 -16.33 -6.91 -13.68
CA LEU A 163 -15.34 -6.04 -14.31
C LEU A 163 -15.17 -6.29 -15.81
N ASP A 164 -15.58 -5.36 -16.67
CA ASP A 164 -15.24 -5.43 -18.10
C ASP A 164 -13.74 -5.11 -18.34
N PRO A 165 -12.93 -6.10 -18.79
CA PRO A 165 -11.48 -5.93 -18.99
C PRO A 165 -11.13 -4.83 -20.00
N GLU A 166 -12.02 -4.54 -20.95
CA GLU A 166 -11.79 -3.51 -21.96
C GLU A 166 -11.96 -2.10 -21.39
N THR A 167 -12.66 -1.97 -20.26
CA THR A 167 -12.96 -0.69 -19.60
C THR A 167 -12.09 -0.45 -18.37
N LEU A 168 -10.77 -0.41 -18.59
CA LEU A 168 -9.85 -0.08 -17.50
C LEU A 168 -10.09 1.33 -16.93
N PRO A 169 -9.81 1.54 -15.62
CA PRO A 169 -9.95 2.83 -14.98
C PRO A 169 -9.18 3.94 -15.70
N GLN A 170 -9.80 5.11 -15.81
CA GLN A 170 -9.16 6.28 -16.40
C GLN A 170 -8.18 6.94 -15.42
N PRO A 171 -7.07 7.51 -15.93
CA PRO A 171 -6.13 8.26 -15.10
C PRO A 171 -6.80 9.40 -14.33
N ALA A 172 -6.48 9.50 -13.04
CA ALA A 172 -6.95 10.58 -12.17
C ALA A 172 -5.80 11.04 -11.25
N PRO A 173 -5.70 12.34 -10.94
CA PRO A 173 -4.74 12.81 -9.96
C PRO A 173 -5.10 12.27 -8.57
N LEU A 174 -4.11 12.20 -7.68
CA LEU A 174 -4.31 11.79 -6.29
C LEU A 174 -5.31 12.71 -5.57
N TRP A 175 -5.19 14.02 -5.81
CA TRP A 175 -6.02 15.05 -5.22
C TRP A 175 -6.53 16.01 -6.30
N PRO A 176 -7.72 16.62 -6.10
CA PRO A 176 -8.17 17.68 -7.00
C PRO A 176 -7.27 18.92 -6.88
N PRO A 177 -7.11 19.71 -7.97
CA PRO A 177 -6.38 20.97 -7.91
C PRO A 177 -6.93 21.94 -6.86
N GLY A 178 -6.04 22.69 -6.21
CA GLY A 178 -6.40 23.61 -5.13
C GLY A 178 -6.50 22.96 -3.74
N THR A 179 -6.26 21.67 -3.63
CA THR A 179 -6.21 20.98 -2.34
C THR A 179 -4.99 21.43 -1.52
N LEU A 180 -5.21 21.72 -0.24
CA LEU A 180 -4.18 21.97 0.75
C LEU A 180 -4.07 20.77 1.71
N ILE A 181 -2.90 20.14 1.75
CA ILE A 181 -2.53 19.09 2.68
C ILE A 181 -1.67 19.68 3.79
N GLU A 182 -2.04 19.42 5.04
CA GLU A 182 -1.36 19.95 6.21
C GLU A 182 -0.92 18.80 7.11
N PHE A 183 0.38 18.69 7.36
CA PHE A 183 0.94 17.73 8.31
C PHE A 183 1.15 18.41 9.67
N GLY A 184 0.82 17.73 10.76
CA GLY A 184 0.92 18.31 12.11
C GLY A 184 0.47 17.34 13.20
N PHE A 185 0.19 17.85 14.39
CA PHE A 185 -0.35 17.08 15.51
C PHE A 185 -1.67 17.69 15.94
N PHE A 186 -2.71 17.36 15.17
CA PHE A 186 -4.00 18.00 15.29
C PHE A 186 -4.83 17.29 16.36
N PRO A 187 -5.26 17.99 17.43
CA PRO A 187 -6.05 17.35 18.48
C PRO A 187 -7.40 16.90 17.94
N VAL A 188 -7.71 15.62 18.11
CA VAL A 188 -8.97 14.98 17.72
C VAL A 188 -9.32 13.91 18.74
N HIS A 189 -10.53 13.99 19.30
CA HIS A 189 -11.02 13.10 20.35
C HIS A 189 -9.99 12.91 21.49
N ASN A 190 -9.44 11.70 21.66
CA ASN A 190 -8.48 11.34 22.71
C ASN A 190 -7.02 11.31 22.23
N GLY A 191 -6.74 11.83 21.03
CA GLY A 191 -5.43 11.72 20.39
C GLY A 191 -5.06 12.87 19.48
N HIS A 192 -4.10 12.60 18.60
CA HIS A 192 -3.71 13.50 17.52
C HIS A 192 -3.87 12.81 16.17
N GLU A 193 -4.42 13.56 15.23
CA GLU A 193 -4.38 13.27 13.80
C GLU A 193 -3.15 13.93 13.18
N LEU A 194 -2.54 13.22 12.22
CA LEU A 194 -1.26 13.61 11.62
C LEU A 194 -1.41 14.48 10.37
N MET A 195 -2.62 14.52 9.81
CA MET A 195 -2.92 15.18 8.55
C MET A 195 -4.29 15.86 8.58
N ARG A 196 -4.38 17.03 7.93
CA ARG A 196 -5.64 17.70 7.56
C ARG A 196 -5.65 17.99 6.06
N VAL A 197 -6.85 18.05 5.50
CA VAL A 197 -7.11 18.42 4.11
C VAL A 197 -8.02 19.65 4.15
N ASN A 198 -7.56 20.75 3.58
CA ASN A 198 -8.26 22.04 3.57
C ASN A 198 -8.70 22.52 4.98
N GLY A 199 -7.86 22.29 6.00
CA GLY A 199 -8.16 22.66 7.38
C GLY A 199 -9.00 21.65 8.16
N GLU A 200 -9.50 20.59 7.51
CA GLU A 200 -10.36 19.58 8.12
C GLU A 200 -9.65 18.24 8.26
N VAL A 201 -10.00 17.48 9.29
CA VAL A 201 -9.51 16.12 9.48
C VAL A 201 -10.35 15.19 8.59
N PRO A 202 -9.74 14.40 7.69
CA PRO A 202 -10.49 13.48 6.84
C PRO A 202 -11.31 12.50 7.68
N TRP A 203 -12.58 12.27 7.30
CA TRP A 203 -13.41 11.23 7.90
C TRP A 203 -13.93 10.26 6.83
N PRO A 204 -13.74 8.94 7.00
CA PRO A 204 -12.98 8.28 8.06
C PRO A 204 -11.51 8.72 8.06
N SER A 205 -10.84 8.64 9.21
CA SER A 205 -9.41 8.97 9.33
C SER A 205 -8.64 8.14 8.32
N SER A 206 -8.09 8.80 7.30
CA SER A 206 -7.31 8.12 6.27
C SER A 206 -5.90 7.93 6.79
N TRP A 207 -5.39 6.70 6.76
CA TRP A 207 -3.99 6.43 7.06
C TRP A 207 -3.11 7.31 6.15
N THR A 208 -2.40 8.26 6.76
CA THR A 208 -1.63 9.32 6.09
C THR A 208 -0.73 8.80 4.95
N PRO A 209 -0.05 7.65 5.10
CA PRO A 209 0.80 7.10 4.05
C PRO A 209 0.11 6.64 2.76
N HIS A 210 -1.21 6.41 2.73
CA HIS A 210 -1.93 6.11 1.48
C HIS A 210 -1.74 7.21 0.42
N HIS A 211 -1.46 8.43 0.88
CA HIS A 211 -1.31 9.62 0.04
C HIS A 211 0.15 9.89 -0.36
N PHE A 212 1.08 8.98 -0.01
CA PHE A 212 2.47 9.07 -0.45
C PHE A 212 2.66 8.36 -1.78
N THR A 213 3.32 9.04 -2.71
CA THR A 213 3.58 8.53 -4.06
C THR A 213 5.05 8.12 -4.26
N ARG A 214 5.87 8.34 -3.23
CA ARG A 214 7.31 8.11 -3.22
C ARG A 214 7.75 7.50 -1.89
N TRP A 215 8.70 6.58 -1.95
CA TRP A 215 9.35 5.99 -0.79
C TRP A 215 10.03 7.04 0.09
N GLU A 216 10.59 8.10 -0.52
CA GLU A 216 11.24 9.19 0.23
C GLU A 216 10.27 9.86 1.21
N ALA A 217 8.98 9.99 0.84
CA ALA A 217 7.96 10.57 1.72
C ALA A 217 7.69 9.66 2.92
N TRP A 218 7.62 8.34 2.71
CA TRP A 218 7.51 7.36 3.78
C TRP A 218 8.71 7.38 4.73
N SER A 219 9.93 7.43 4.18
CA SER A 219 11.16 7.56 4.96
C SER A 219 11.18 8.84 5.80
N ALA A 220 10.76 9.98 5.22
CA ALA A 220 10.64 11.25 5.93
C ALA A 220 9.56 11.20 7.03
N PHE A 221 8.43 10.53 6.77
CA PHE A 221 7.35 10.35 7.73
C PHE A 221 7.80 9.53 8.95
N HIS A 222 8.51 8.43 8.73
CA HIS A 222 9.09 7.64 9.81
C HIS A 222 10.11 8.41 10.64
N ARG A 223 10.98 9.19 9.98
CA ARG A 223 11.93 10.05 10.70
C ARG A 223 11.22 11.09 11.57
N TRP A 224 10.11 11.63 11.11
CA TRP A 224 9.31 12.59 11.86
C TRP A 224 8.62 11.94 13.08
N LEU A 225 7.97 10.79 12.89
CA LEU A 225 7.30 10.07 13.97
C LEU A 225 8.27 9.40 14.95
N GLY A 226 9.47 9.01 14.51
CA GLY A 226 10.49 8.38 15.34
C GLY A 226 11.06 9.29 16.44
N LEU A 227 10.69 10.57 16.45
CA LEU A 227 11.04 11.55 17.50
C LEU A 227 9.98 11.65 18.60
N LEU A 228 8.93 10.83 18.53
CA LEU A 228 7.74 10.92 19.36
C LEU A 228 7.35 9.55 19.88
N SER A 229 6.63 9.56 21.01
CA SER A 229 6.00 8.38 21.59
C SER A 229 4.50 8.62 21.72
N ARG A 230 3.70 7.58 21.52
CA ARG A 230 2.28 7.60 21.92
C ARG A 230 2.18 7.53 23.44
N GLY A 231 1.19 8.21 24.01
CA GLY A 231 0.96 8.24 25.46
C GLY A 231 0.88 6.85 26.10
N PHE A 232 0.18 5.89 25.49
CA PHE A 232 0.10 4.51 26.00
C PHE A 232 1.47 3.80 26.07
N TRP A 233 2.44 4.23 25.27
CA TRP A 233 3.77 3.61 25.18
C TRP A 233 4.78 4.24 26.15
N LEU A 234 4.44 5.35 26.81
CA LEU A 234 5.37 6.08 27.68
C LEU A 234 5.87 5.26 28.88
N GLY A 235 5.06 4.33 29.40
CA GLY A 235 5.48 3.43 30.48
C GLY A 235 6.67 2.55 30.11
N HIS A 236 6.81 2.16 28.84
CA HIS A 236 7.96 1.39 28.34
C HIS A 236 9.25 2.21 28.31
N HIS A 237 9.15 3.53 28.35
CA HIS A 237 10.28 4.45 28.44
C HIS A 237 10.58 4.89 29.89
N GLY A 238 9.87 4.34 30.88
CA GLY A 238 10.01 4.74 32.28
C GLY A 238 9.37 6.10 32.61
N CYS A 239 8.55 6.64 31.71
CA CYS A 239 7.81 7.88 31.90
C CYS A 239 6.46 7.64 32.59
N ILE A 240 5.85 8.71 33.10
CA ILE A 240 4.50 8.64 33.68
C ILE A 240 3.50 8.40 32.55
N VAL A 241 2.68 7.35 32.69
CA VAL A 241 1.61 7.06 31.73
C VAL A 241 0.49 8.10 31.92
N PRO A 242 0.09 8.83 30.87
CA PRO A 242 -0.94 9.84 30.97
C PRO A 242 -2.33 9.19 31.15
N PRO A 243 -3.34 9.96 31.58
CA PRO A 243 -4.71 9.47 31.69
C PRO A 243 -5.20 8.86 30.37
N GLU A 244 -6.12 7.89 30.45
CA GLU A 244 -6.66 7.15 29.30
C GLU A 244 -7.10 8.04 28.13
N ARG A 245 -7.73 9.18 28.43
CA ARG A 245 -8.18 10.18 27.45
C ARG A 245 -7.05 10.85 26.65
N GLU A 246 -5.79 10.62 27.00
CA GLU A 246 -4.60 11.23 26.39
C GLU A 246 -3.62 10.18 25.86
N GLN A 247 -3.93 8.89 26.01
CA GLN A 247 -3.04 7.80 25.63
C GLN A 247 -2.76 7.75 24.11
N ASN A 248 -3.69 8.25 23.28
CA ASN A 248 -3.50 8.35 21.84
C ASN A 248 -2.82 9.66 21.41
N ARG A 249 -2.41 10.55 22.32
CA ARG A 249 -1.66 11.75 21.96
C ARG A 249 -0.19 11.39 21.73
N PHE A 250 0.47 12.20 20.90
CA PHE A 250 1.92 12.16 20.72
C PHE A 250 2.62 13.06 21.73
N PHE A 251 3.72 12.55 22.28
CA PHE A 251 4.57 13.24 23.25
C PHE A 251 6.02 13.21 22.76
N LEU A 252 6.73 14.29 23.05
CA LEU A 252 8.19 14.30 22.99
C LEU A 252 8.74 13.61 24.23
N LEU A 253 9.80 12.81 24.08
CA LEU A 253 10.50 12.25 25.24
C LEU A 253 11.39 13.32 25.91
N HIS A 254 11.94 14.24 25.12
CA HIS A 254 12.78 15.32 25.61
C HIS A 254 12.43 16.65 24.94
N GLU A 255 12.42 17.74 25.71
CA GLU A 255 12.19 19.10 25.18
C GLU A 255 13.22 19.48 24.10
N ALA A 256 14.46 19.00 24.23
CA ALA A 256 15.53 19.22 23.27
C ALA A 256 15.20 18.69 21.85
N ASP A 257 14.28 17.73 21.73
CA ASP A 257 13.87 17.14 20.45
C ASP A 257 12.84 17.99 19.70
N ARG A 258 12.23 18.99 20.34
CA ARG A 258 11.16 19.79 19.74
C ARG A 258 11.55 20.41 18.41
N ALA A 259 12.69 21.10 18.38
CA ALA A 259 13.18 21.77 17.17
C ALA A 259 13.46 20.75 16.04
N ARG A 260 14.04 19.60 16.40
CA ARG A 260 14.32 18.49 15.48
C ARG A 260 13.03 17.86 14.94
N CYS A 261 12.01 17.68 15.78
CA CYS A 261 10.70 17.17 15.40
C CYS A 261 10.02 18.09 14.38
N HIS A 262 9.95 19.39 14.65
CA HIS A 262 9.35 20.34 13.71
C HIS A 262 10.16 20.48 12.42
N ALA A 263 11.50 20.39 12.48
CA ALA A 263 12.34 20.35 11.29
C ALA A 263 12.06 19.10 10.43
N ALA A 264 11.93 17.92 11.06
CA ALA A 264 11.56 16.69 10.35
C ALA A 264 10.16 16.77 9.73
N GLY A 265 9.20 17.40 10.42
CA GLY A 265 7.86 17.65 9.88
C GLY A 265 7.84 18.57 8.66
N ARG A 266 8.63 19.66 8.69
CA ARG A 266 8.84 20.52 7.51
C ARG A 266 9.45 19.76 6.34
N HIS A 267 10.49 18.97 6.61
CA HIS A 267 11.13 18.15 5.59
C HIS A 267 10.17 17.14 4.97
N LEU A 268 9.31 16.48 5.76
CA LEU A 268 8.25 15.62 5.24
C LEU A 268 7.34 16.39 4.27
N ALA A 269 6.83 17.56 4.68
CA ALA A 269 5.94 18.35 3.83
C ALA A 269 6.61 18.76 2.51
N GLU A 270 7.91 19.13 2.54
CA GLU A 270 8.70 19.44 1.36
C GLU A 270 8.87 18.23 0.42
N VAL A 271 9.14 17.04 0.98
CA VAL A 271 9.27 15.80 0.20
C VAL A 271 7.94 15.43 -0.46
N VAL A 272 6.83 15.49 0.29
CA VAL A 272 5.48 15.25 -0.24
C VAL A 272 5.13 16.26 -1.32
N GLN A 273 5.42 17.56 -1.10
CA GLN A 273 5.20 18.60 -2.10
C GLN A 273 5.93 18.32 -3.41
N ARG A 274 7.19 17.86 -3.34
CA ARG A 274 7.95 17.48 -4.54
C ARG A 274 7.30 16.31 -5.29
N GLY A 275 6.83 15.30 -4.57
CA GLY A 275 6.09 14.18 -5.18
C GLY A 275 4.78 14.62 -5.84
N TYR A 276 4.04 15.54 -5.23
CA TYR A 276 2.79 16.07 -5.79
C TYR A 276 2.99 16.96 -7.01
N ALA A 277 4.10 17.71 -7.04
CA ALA A 277 4.48 18.55 -8.18
C ALA A 277 4.99 17.75 -9.39
N GLU A 278 5.16 16.43 -9.25
CA GLU A 278 5.70 15.59 -10.30
C GLU A 278 4.63 15.19 -11.33
N GLY A 279 4.79 15.65 -12.57
CA GLY A 279 3.96 15.22 -13.69
C GLY A 279 2.48 15.50 -13.47
N GLU A 280 1.66 14.45 -13.61
CA GLU A 280 0.21 14.51 -13.41
C GLU A 280 -0.23 13.99 -12.04
N THR A 281 0.72 13.85 -11.11
CA THR A 281 0.47 13.18 -9.81
C THR A 281 -0.61 13.89 -9.00
N ALA A 282 -0.42 15.17 -8.70
CA ALA A 282 -1.40 15.97 -7.95
C ALA A 282 -1.25 17.47 -8.31
N PRO A 283 -1.62 17.88 -9.54
CA PRO A 283 -1.35 19.22 -10.04
C PRO A 283 -2.11 20.30 -9.24
N GLY A 284 -1.39 21.35 -8.82
CA GLY A 284 -1.98 22.47 -8.08
C GLY A 284 -2.30 22.16 -6.62
N VAL A 285 -1.70 21.10 -6.05
CA VAL A 285 -1.86 20.71 -4.65
C VAL A 285 -0.69 21.26 -3.84
N MET A 286 -1.01 21.79 -2.66
CA MET A 286 -0.02 22.32 -1.73
C MET A 286 0.11 21.40 -0.51
N ALA A 287 1.33 21.08 -0.10
CA ALA A 287 1.62 20.38 1.14
C ALA A 287 2.43 21.30 2.06
N ARG A 288 2.05 21.39 3.33
CA ARG A 288 2.77 22.16 4.34
C ARG A 288 2.79 21.49 5.69
N TYR A 289 3.74 21.92 6.52
CA TYR A 289 3.80 21.54 7.92
C TYR A 289 3.22 22.64 8.81
N VAL A 290 2.43 22.25 9.80
CA VAL A 290 1.88 23.13 10.84
C VAL A 290 2.56 22.77 12.17
N GLU A 291 3.31 23.70 12.73
CA GLU A 291 3.87 23.53 14.06
C GLU A 291 2.74 23.49 15.09
N CYS A 292 2.61 22.38 15.80
CA CYS A 292 1.64 22.19 16.85
C CYS A 292 2.34 22.14 18.22
N PRO A 293 1.73 22.67 19.28
CA PRO A 293 2.26 22.54 20.63
C PRO A 293 2.24 21.06 21.06
N LEU A 294 3.42 20.48 21.24
CA LEU A 294 3.59 19.12 21.76
C LEU A 294 3.95 19.14 23.24
N ALA A 295 3.31 18.27 24.03
CA ALA A 295 3.71 18.01 25.40
C ALA A 295 5.00 17.17 25.46
N VAL A 296 5.74 17.32 26.55
CA VAL A 296 6.88 16.47 26.91
C VAL A 296 6.41 15.50 28.00
N ALA A 297 6.81 14.23 27.88
CA ALA A 297 6.46 13.15 28.81
C ALA A 297 7.12 13.27 30.19
#